data_AF-A0A843J711-F1
#
_entry.id   AF-A0A843J711-F1
#
_cell.length_a   1.000
_cell.length_b   1.000
_cell.length_c   1.000
_cell.angle_alpha   90.00
_cell.angle_beta   90.00
_cell.angle_gamma   90.00
#
_symmetry.space_group_name_H-M   'P 1'
#
loop_
_entity.id
_entity.type
_entity.pdbx_description
1 polymer ?
#
loop_
_entity_poly.entity_id
_entity_poly.type
_entity_poly.pdbx_seq_one_letter_code
_entity_poly.pdbx_strand_id
1 'polypeptide(L)'
;CRPFSYKEYRKKTRTAAFTGFPQDLDICVPAFELAVSTIRSNIIRMKKDPSAANSYASGFIRGLAEAYEVQDAESNSGDVKERSLITVMEVPKEVDDYVRDNFTTSRISVRAYRMNESAYRSGMYDGRSHLNRKVRSEQIRQLK
;
A
#
# COMPACT_ATOMS: atom_id res chain seq x y z
N CYS A 1 -4.16 6.27 -10.30
CA CYS A 1 -2.93 5.60 -10.81
C CYS A 1 -3.08 4.08 -10.88
N ARG A 2 -2.38 3.41 -11.81
CA ARG A 2 -2.34 1.95 -12.03
C ARG A 2 -0.94 1.40 -11.70
N PRO A 3 -0.80 0.46 -10.76
CA PRO A 3 0.48 -0.18 -10.49
C PRO A 3 0.78 -1.27 -11.52
N PHE A 4 2.06 -1.43 -11.87
CA PHE A 4 2.56 -2.59 -12.58
C PHE A 4 3.91 -3.03 -11.99
N SER A 5 4.26 -4.29 -12.21
CA SER A 5 5.58 -4.79 -11.81
C SER A 5 6.17 -5.66 -12.90
N TYR A 6 7.47 -5.53 -13.07
CA TYR A 6 8.24 -6.37 -13.95
C TYR A 6 9.51 -6.86 -13.26
N LYS A 7 9.99 -8.00 -13.72
CA LYS A 7 11.24 -8.59 -13.28
C LYS A 7 12.11 -8.72 -14.51
N GLU A 8 13.25 -8.04 -14.52
CA GLU A 8 14.23 -8.25 -15.57
C GLU A 8 14.77 -9.67 -15.51
N TYR A 9 14.86 -10.30 -16.69
CA TYR A 9 15.37 -11.66 -16.82
C TYR A 9 16.79 -11.74 -16.22
N ARG A 10 17.05 -12.79 -15.44
CA ARG A 10 18.31 -13.02 -14.68
C ARG A 10 18.64 -12.02 -13.57
N LYS A 11 17.83 -10.98 -13.33
CA LYS A 11 18.00 -10.12 -12.15
C LYS A 11 17.19 -10.65 -10.96
N LYS A 12 17.75 -10.47 -9.76
CA LYS A 12 17.05 -10.73 -8.48
C LYS A 12 16.18 -9.55 -8.04
N THR A 13 16.21 -8.45 -8.77
CA THR A 13 15.43 -7.25 -8.51
C THR A 13 14.06 -7.34 -9.18
N ARG A 14 13.04 -6.82 -8.51
CA ARG A 14 11.73 -6.51 -9.10
C ARG A 14 11.56 -5.01 -9.10
N THR A 15 11.05 -4.49 -10.19
CA THR A 15 10.66 -3.08 -10.30
C THR A 15 9.15 -3.01 -10.12
N ALA A 16 8.70 -2.19 -9.19
CA ALA A 16 7.32 -1.74 -9.09
C ALA A 16 7.25 -0.32 -9.65
N ALA A 17 6.24 -0.05 -10.46
CA ALA A 17 6.04 1.23 -11.10
C ALA A 17 4.56 1.61 -11.09
N PHE A 18 4.29 2.90 -11.14
CA PHE A 18 2.95 3.46 -11.17
C PHE A 18 2.79 4.25 -12.46
N THR A 19 1.67 4.05 -13.14
CA THR A 19 1.27 4.83 -14.31
C THR A 19 0.01 5.60 -13.96
N GLY A 20 -0.07 6.87 -14.32
CA GLY A 20 -1.22 7.71 -14.02
C GLY A 20 -0.97 9.13 -14.49
N PHE A 21 -1.97 10.00 -14.28
CA PHE A 21 -1.75 11.42 -14.48
C PHE A 21 -0.73 11.96 -13.48
N PRO A 22 0.02 13.02 -13.83
CA PRO A 22 1.04 13.58 -12.95
C PRO A 22 0.55 13.86 -11.53
N GLN A 23 -0.65 14.44 -11.39
CA GLN A 23 -1.21 14.75 -10.07
C GLN A 23 -1.51 13.49 -9.23
N ASP A 24 -1.93 12.40 -9.87
CA ASP A 24 -2.14 11.12 -9.17
C ASP A 24 -0.82 10.53 -8.67
N LEU A 25 0.25 10.65 -9.48
CA LEU A 25 1.55 10.09 -9.14
C LEU A 25 2.19 10.80 -7.95
N ASP A 26 1.98 12.12 -7.82
CA ASP A 26 2.43 12.93 -6.69
C ASP A 26 1.86 12.44 -5.35
N ILE A 27 0.74 11.73 -5.36
CA ILE A 27 0.10 11.15 -4.16
C ILE A 27 0.41 9.67 -4.04
N CYS A 28 0.25 8.92 -5.14
CA CYS A 28 0.40 7.46 -5.16
C CYS A 28 1.82 7.02 -4.78
N VAL A 29 2.86 7.69 -5.29
CA VAL A 29 4.24 7.29 -5.05
C VAL A 29 4.62 7.50 -3.57
N PRO A 30 4.42 8.69 -2.96
CA PRO A 30 4.70 8.87 -1.54
C PRO A 30 3.88 7.96 -0.63
N ALA A 31 2.61 7.70 -0.94
CA ALA A 31 1.77 6.79 -0.17
C ALA A 31 2.34 5.35 -0.20
N PHE A 32 2.77 4.89 -1.38
CA PHE A 32 3.41 3.59 -1.52
C PHE A 32 4.74 3.51 -0.77
N GLU A 33 5.60 4.54 -0.88
CA GLU A 33 6.88 4.61 -0.18
C GLU A 33 6.71 4.60 1.34
N LEU A 34 5.70 5.30 1.86
CA LEU A 34 5.37 5.32 3.29
C LEU A 34 4.97 3.92 3.80
N ALA A 35 4.11 3.22 3.06
CA ALA A 35 3.70 1.86 3.39
C ALA A 35 4.91 0.90 3.35
N VAL A 36 5.73 0.97 2.31
CA VAL A 36 6.94 0.13 2.15
C VAL A 36 7.96 0.41 3.25
N SER A 37 8.17 1.68 3.60
CA SER A 37 9.09 2.09 4.68
C SER A 37 8.63 1.55 6.04
N THR A 38 7.33 1.58 6.31
CA THR A 38 6.73 1.04 7.54
C THR A 38 6.96 -0.48 7.63
N ILE A 39 6.66 -1.20 6.54
CA ILE A 39 6.88 -2.64 6.47
C ILE A 39 8.36 -2.98 6.67
N ARG A 40 9.26 -2.30 5.95
CA ARG A 40 10.71 -2.52 6.05
C ARG A 40 11.23 -2.29 7.46
N SER A 41 10.81 -1.21 8.11
CA SER A 41 11.26 -0.85 9.46
C SER A 41 10.87 -1.93 10.48
N ASN A 42 9.66 -2.48 10.38
CA ASN A 42 9.21 -3.56 11.27
C ASN A 42 9.86 -4.91 10.94
N ILE A 43 10.07 -5.24 9.66
CA ILE A 43 10.82 -6.44 9.26
C ILE A 43 12.27 -6.41 9.78
N ILE A 44 12.92 -5.24 9.77
CA ILE A 44 14.28 -5.09 10.33
C ILE A 44 14.27 -5.43 11.83
N ARG A 45 13.26 -4.98 12.57
CA ARG A 45 13.10 -5.30 14.01
C ARG A 45 12.89 -6.79 14.27
N MET A 46 12.29 -7.51 13.31
CA MET A 46 12.09 -8.97 13.35
C MET A 46 13.35 -9.78 13.01
N LYS A 47 14.53 -9.14 12.97
CA LYS A 47 15.82 -9.79 12.65
C LYS A 47 15.82 -10.55 11.32
N LYS A 48 14.97 -10.16 10.37
CA LYS A 48 14.88 -10.74 9.03
C LYS A 48 14.53 -12.24 8.99
N ASP A 49 13.80 -12.78 9.98
CA ASP A 49 13.17 -14.10 9.78
C ASP A 49 12.23 -14.02 8.57
N PRO A 50 12.52 -14.74 7.46
CA PRO A 50 11.71 -14.63 6.24
C PRO A 50 10.25 -15.04 6.45
N SER A 51 9.98 -15.97 7.36
CA SER A 51 8.61 -16.44 7.65
C SER A 51 7.81 -15.34 8.36
N ALA A 52 8.36 -14.80 9.46
CA ALA A 52 7.74 -13.69 10.18
C ALA A 52 7.63 -12.43 9.33
N ALA A 53 8.65 -12.11 8.52
CA ALA A 53 8.66 -10.93 7.66
C ALA A 53 7.55 -10.98 6.59
N ASN A 54 7.40 -12.12 5.92
CA ASN A 54 6.33 -12.31 4.94
C ASN A 54 4.96 -12.29 5.61
N SER A 55 4.79 -12.98 6.76
CA SER A 55 3.55 -12.96 7.54
C SER A 55 3.15 -11.56 7.96
N TYR A 56 4.09 -10.78 8.50
CA TYR A 56 3.85 -9.40 8.88
C TYR A 56 3.43 -8.55 7.68
N ALA A 57 4.16 -8.63 6.56
CA ALA A 57 3.83 -7.86 5.36
C ALA A 57 2.43 -8.21 4.83
N SER A 58 2.07 -9.50 4.78
CA SER A 58 0.72 -9.92 4.38
C SER A 58 -0.36 -9.45 5.35
N GLY A 59 -0.10 -9.53 6.66
CA GLY A 59 -1.00 -9.00 7.67
C GLY A 59 -1.21 -7.50 7.50
N PHE A 60 -0.13 -6.75 7.32
CA PHE A 60 -0.17 -5.30 7.11
C PHE A 60 -0.99 -4.90 5.89
N ILE A 61 -0.81 -5.58 4.75
CA ILE A 61 -1.61 -5.35 3.55
C ILE A 61 -3.09 -5.65 3.81
N ARG A 62 -3.41 -6.73 4.53
CA ARG A 62 -4.79 -7.06 4.90
C ARG A 62 -5.39 -6.01 5.83
N GLY A 63 -4.65 -5.57 6.84
CA GLY A 63 -5.10 -4.54 7.77
C GLY A 63 -5.33 -3.19 7.09
N LEU A 64 -4.47 -2.84 6.13
CA LEU A 64 -4.69 -1.70 5.26
C LEU A 64 -6.01 -1.85 4.51
N ALA A 65 -6.20 -2.96 3.77
CA ALA A 65 -7.42 -3.19 2.99
C ALA A 65 -8.69 -3.05 3.83
N GLU A 66 -8.70 -3.60 5.04
CA GLU A 66 -9.84 -3.45 5.95
C GLU A 66 -10.06 -2.01 6.42
N ALA A 67 -8.99 -1.24 6.66
CA ALA A 67 -9.14 0.18 6.97
C ALA A 67 -9.69 0.97 5.77
N TYR A 68 -9.34 0.57 4.54
CA TYR A 68 -9.92 1.16 3.34
C TYR A 68 -11.42 0.81 3.20
N GLU A 69 -11.80 -0.46 3.39
CA GLU A 69 -13.20 -0.91 3.36
C GLU A 69 -14.07 -0.19 4.40
N VAL A 70 -13.56 0.04 5.62
CA VAL A 70 -14.29 0.78 6.67
C VAL A 70 -14.51 2.25 6.26
N GLN A 71 -13.48 2.91 5.73
CA GLN A 71 -13.61 4.29 5.27
C GLN A 71 -14.60 4.42 4.09
N ASP A 72 -14.63 3.47 3.17
CA ASP A 72 -15.61 3.43 2.08
C ASP A 72 -17.05 3.29 2.62
N ALA A 73 -17.25 2.43 3.61
CA ALA A 73 -18.55 2.24 4.25
C ALA A 73 -19.02 3.52 4.99
N GLU A 74 -18.11 4.17 5.72
CA GLU A 74 -18.40 5.43 6.43
C GLU A 74 -18.67 6.60 5.46
N SER A 75 -17.99 6.65 4.32
CA SER A 75 -18.16 7.69 3.30
C SER A 75 -19.53 7.64 2.63
N ASN A 76 -20.08 6.43 2.45
CA ASN A 76 -21.41 6.21 1.87
C ASN A 76 -22.57 6.54 2.83
N SER A 77 -22.27 6.79 4.11
CA SER A 77 -23.28 7.06 5.15
C SER A 77 -23.71 8.53 5.30
N GLY A 78 -23.24 9.42 4.40
CA GLY A 78 -23.84 10.74 4.17
C GLY A 78 -23.15 11.94 4.84
N ASP A 79 -22.42 11.76 5.95
CA ASP A 79 -21.94 12.89 6.77
C ASP A 79 -20.42 13.15 6.71
N VAL A 80 -19.65 12.40 5.92
CA VAL A 80 -18.18 12.48 5.93
C VAL A 80 -17.58 12.43 4.53
N LYS A 81 -17.94 13.39 3.66
CA LYS A 81 -17.27 13.57 2.37
C LYS A 81 -15.81 14.06 2.49
N GLU A 82 -15.43 14.68 3.61
CA GLU A 82 -14.11 15.29 3.77
C GLU A 82 -13.03 14.41 4.43
N ARG A 83 -13.41 13.30 5.11
CA ARG A 83 -12.41 12.41 5.76
C ARG A 83 -12.07 11.16 4.95
N SER A 84 -12.73 10.97 3.81
CA SER A 84 -12.36 9.92 2.89
C SER A 84 -11.13 10.34 2.09
N LEU A 85 -9.94 10.00 2.62
CA LEU A 85 -8.72 9.91 1.81
C LEU A 85 -8.89 8.90 0.64
N ILE A 86 -10.00 8.17 0.64
CA ILE A 86 -10.33 6.97 -0.11
C ILE A 86 -11.62 7.23 -0.89
N THR A 87 -11.81 8.45 -1.40
CA THR A 87 -12.52 8.51 -2.68
C THR A 87 -11.49 8.04 -3.68
N VAL A 88 -11.35 6.71 -3.75
CA VAL A 88 -10.42 6.00 -4.61
C VAL A 88 -10.60 6.58 -5.99
N MET A 89 -9.54 7.23 -6.43
CA MET A 89 -9.30 7.69 -7.77
C MET A 89 -9.57 6.50 -8.69
N GLU A 90 -10.79 6.40 -9.19
CA GLU A 90 -11.16 5.44 -10.22
C GLU A 90 -10.09 5.58 -11.30
N VAL A 91 -9.38 4.50 -11.60
CA VAL A 91 -8.28 4.59 -12.56
C VAL A 91 -8.90 5.05 -13.87
N PRO A 92 -8.52 6.23 -14.38
CA PRO A 92 -9.14 6.75 -15.59
C PRO A 92 -8.96 5.72 -16.72
N LYS A 93 -10.00 5.50 -17.53
CA LYS A 93 -9.95 4.50 -18.60
C LYS A 93 -8.73 4.66 -19.51
N GLU A 94 -8.36 5.91 -19.77
CA GLU A 94 -7.17 6.27 -20.54
C GLU A 94 -5.87 5.70 -19.96
N VAL A 95 -5.74 5.69 -18.62
CA VAL A 95 -4.59 5.11 -17.92
C VAL A 95 -4.62 3.58 -18.01
N ASP A 96 -5.79 2.98 -17.86
CA ASP A 96 -5.95 1.52 -17.93
C ASP A 96 -5.71 0.98 -19.36
N ASP A 97 -6.23 1.68 -20.37
CA ASP A 97 -6.00 1.38 -21.79
C ASP A 97 -4.52 1.54 -22.14
N TYR A 98 -3.88 2.64 -21.72
CA TYR A 98 -2.45 2.85 -21.91
C TYR A 98 -1.62 1.73 -21.27
N VAL A 99 -1.98 1.30 -20.06
CA VAL A 99 -1.25 0.21 -19.38
C VAL A 99 -1.43 -1.13 -20.11
N ARG A 100 -2.65 -1.45 -20.55
CA ARG A 100 -2.94 -2.68 -21.30
C ARG A 100 -2.16 -2.74 -22.61
N ASP A 101 -2.07 -1.62 -23.32
CA ASP A 101 -1.52 -1.58 -24.66
C ASP A 101 0.02 -1.49 -24.66
N ASN A 102 0.63 -0.97 -23.58
CA ASN A 102 2.07 -0.71 -23.50
C ASN A 102 2.84 -1.62 -22.52
N PHE A 103 2.18 -2.33 -21.60
CA PHE A 103 2.87 -3.10 -20.56
C PHE A 103 2.35 -4.52 -20.44
N THR A 104 3.27 -5.49 -20.42
CA THR A 104 2.93 -6.87 -20.06
C THR A 104 2.84 -6.99 -18.54
N THR A 105 1.61 -6.93 -18.01
CA THR A 105 1.39 -7.18 -16.58
C THR A 105 1.59 -8.65 -16.26
N SER A 106 2.64 -8.97 -15.51
CA SER A 106 2.84 -10.31 -14.97
C SER A 106 1.99 -10.52 -13.71
N ARG A 107 1.23 -11.62 -13.64
CA ARG A 107 0.54 -12.00 -12.40
C ARG A 107 1.58 -12.34 -11.33
N ILE A 108 1.50 -11.68 -10.19
CA ILE A 108 2.34 -12.01 -9.03
C ILE A 108 1.78 -13.31 -8.43
N SER A 109 2.45 -14.43 -8.64
CA SER A 109 2.17 -15.62 -7.84
C SER A 109 2.68 -15.40 -6.42
N VAL A 110 1.75 -15.37 -5.46
CA VAL A 110 2.11 -15.39 -4.05
C VAL A 110 2.40 -16.85 -3.71
N ARG A 111 3.67 -17.17 -3.44
CA ARG A 111 4.03 -18.51 -2.98
C ARG A 111 3.48 -18.68 -1.57
N ALA A 112 2.72 -19.75 -1.34
CA ALA A 112 2.30 -20.12 0.01
C ALA A 112 3.57 -20.32 0.87
N TYR A 113 3.68 -19.56 1.94
CA TYR A 113 4.76 -19.67 2.92
C TYR A 113 4.17 -20.10 4.25
N ARG A 114 4.98 -20.70 5.14
CA ARG A 114 4.53 -21.07 6.48
C ARG A 114 4.16 -19.80 7.24
N MET A 115 2.89 -19.69 7.59
CA MET A 115 2.37 -18.52 8.27
C MET A 115 2.83 -18.50 9.72
N ASN A 116 3.47 -17.41 10.13
CA ASN A 116 3.63 -17.03 11.53
C ASN A 116 2.41 -16.19 11.95
N GLU A 117 1.50 -16.81 12.68
CA GLU A 117 0.25 -16.20 13.16
C GLU A 117 0.49 -14.89 13.94
N SER A 118 1.48 -14.88 14.84
CA SER A 118 1.77 -13.72 15.68
C SER A 118 2.25 -12.53 14.85
N ALA A 119 3.18 -12.76 13.93
CA ALA A 119 3.67 -11.72 13.03
C ALA A 119 2.57 -11.21 12.09
N TYR A 120 1.70 -12.10 11.60
CA TYR A 120 0.55 -11.73 10.78
C TYR A 120 -0.43 -10.82 11.53
N ARG A 121 -0.83 -11.18 12.74
CA ARG A 121 -1.74 -10.36 13.57
C ARG A 121 -1.13 -9.00 13.90
N SER A 122 0.16 -8.95 14.22
CA SER A 122 0.87 -7.69 14.44
C SER A 122 0.87 -6.81 13.20
N GLY A 123 1.13 -7.39 12.02
CA GLY A 123 1.05 -6.68 10.74
C GLY A 123 -0.34 -6.11 10.51
N MET A 124 -1.38 -6.92 10.72
CA MET A 124 -2.77 -6.54 10.55
C MET A 124 -3.17 -5.34 11.42
N TYR A 125 -2.77 -5.33 12.69
CA TYR A 125 -3.02 -4.20 13.58
C TYR A 125 -2.32 -2.91 13.11
N ASP A 126 -1.05 -3.02 12.71
CA ASP A 126 -0.28 -1.89 12.19
C ASP A 126 -0.87 -1.34 10.89
N GLY A 127 -1.33 -2.24 10.01
CA GLY A 127 -1.99 -1.88 8.75
C GLY A 127 -3.30 -1.13 8.98
N ARG A 128 -4.15 -1.63 9.89
CA ARG A 128 -5.40 -0.95 10.28
C ARG A 128 -5.15 0.45 10.84
N SER A 129 -4.06 0.59 11.59
CA SER A 129 -3.67 1.85 12.23
C SER A 129 -2.86 2.77 11.32
N HIS A 130 -2.47 2.32 10.12
CA HIS A 130 -1.60 3.08 9.23
C HIS A 130 -2.22 4.40 8.79
N LEU A 131 -3.54 4.39 8.56
CA LEU A 131 -4.34 5.56 8.17
C LEU A 131 -4.78 6.39 9.38
N ASN A 132 -4.88 5.77 10.55
CA ASN A 132 -5.29 6.40 11.81
C ASN A 132 -4.12 6.97 12.62
N ARG A 133 -2.87 6.69 12.19
CA ARG A 133 -1.70 7.38 12.70
C ARG A 133 -1.86 8.82 12.27
N LYS A 134 -2.43 9.63 13.18
CA LYS A 134 -2.67 11.06 13.04
C LYS A 134 -1.78 11.63 11.95
N VAL A 135 -2.40 12.32 11.00
CA VAL A 135 -1.87 13.55 10.45
C VAL A 135 -1.46 14.42 11.65
N ARG A 136 -0.31 14.12 12.26
CA ARG A 136 0.34 14.87 13.33
C ARG A 136 1.15 15.98 12.65
N SER A 137 0.57 16.56 11.59
CA SER A 137 1.10 17.73 10.90
C SER A 137 0.91 19.01 11.72
N GLU A 138 0.37 18.92 12.94
CA GLU A 138 0.51 19.98 13.94
C GLU A 138 1.97 20.22 14.38
N GLN A 139 2.94 19.36 14.01
CA GLN A 139 4.37 19.63 14.30
C GLN A 139 5.16 20.34 13.17
N ILE A 140 4.60 20.54 11.97
CA ILE A 140 5.29 21.32 10.91
C ILE A 140 4.91 22.82 10.98
N ARG A 141 3.92 23.20 11.80
CA ARG A 141 3.54 24.61 11.99
C ARG A 141 4.37 25.36 13.04
N GLN A 142 5.30 24.70 13.74
CA GLN A 142 6.18 25.32 14.76
C GLN A 142 7.64 25.51 14.32
N LEU A 143 7.95 25.35 13.03
CA LEU A 143 9.26 25.72 12.49
C LEU A 143 9.14 26.81 11.40
N LYS A 144 8.16 27.70 11.56
CA LYS A 144 8.24 29.05 10.98
C LYS A 144 9.25 29.88 11.76
#